data_AF-A0A7J3FCW6-F1
#
_entry.id   AF-A0A7J3FCW6-F1
#
_cell.length_a   1.000
_cell.length_b   1.000
_cell.length_c   1.000
_cell.angle_alpha   90.00
_cell.angle_beta   90.00
_cell.angle_gamma   90.00
#
_symmetry.space_group_name_H-M   'P 1'
#
loop_
_entity.id
_entity.type
_entity.pdbx_description
1 polymer ?
#
loop_
_entity_poly.entity_id
_entity_poly.type
_entity_poly.pdbx_seq_one_letter_code
_entity_poly.pdbx_strand_id
1 'polypeptide(L)'
;MSFPILLAIESGARELTSMLRGGIRGNHLEEAVRMVESTGAIEAARRIALQFSRRAVSYLGRIRDSEAKQALKEMATFVVERRE
;
A
#
# COMPACT_ATOMS: atom_id res chain seq x y z
N MET A 1 -1.87 10.43 6.87
CA MET A 1 -2.08 9.03 7.33
C MET A 1 -1.82 8.13 6.14
N SER A 2 -0.85 7.23 6.21
CA SER A 2 -0.50 6.33 5.10
C SER A 2 -1.41 5.11 5.06
N PHE A 3 -1.49 4.45 3.90
CA PHE A 3 -2.39 3.31 3.68
C PHE A 3 -2.11 2.09 4.60
N PRO A 4 -0.84 1.70 4.87
CA PRO A 4 -0.57 0.64 5.84
C PRO A 4 -1.07 0.94 7.25
N ILE A 5 -1.01 2.20 7.70
CA ILE A 5 -1.52 2.60 9.03
C ILE A 5 -3.04 2.43 9.08
N LEU A 6 -3.75 2.80 8.01
CA LEU A 6 -5.19 2.61 7.93
C LEU A 6 -5.56 1.12 8.06
N LEU A 7 -4.87 0.25 7.31
CA LEU A 7 -5.10 -1.20 7.37
C LEU A 7 -4.77 -1.80 8.74
N ALA A 8 -3.73 -1.31 9.42
CA ALA A 8 -3.39 -1.74 10.78
C ALA A 8 -4.50 -1.37 11.80
N ILE A 9 -5.12 -0.19 11.65
CA ILE A 9 -6.24 0.21 12.51
C ILE A 9 -7.47 -0.67 12.24
N GLU A 10 -7.78 -0.93 10.97
CA GLU A 10 -8.90 -1.80 10.58
C GLU A 10 -8.72 -3.25 11.06
N SER A 11 -7.48 -3.76 11.11
CA SER A 11 -7.17 -5.10 11.60
C SER A 11 -7.17 -5.24 13.11
N GLY A 12 -7.46 -4.17 13.85
CA GLY A 12 -7.68 -4.21 15.30
C GLY A 12 -6.57 -3.61 16.15
N ALA A 13 -5.59 -2.90 15.58
CA ALA A 13 -4.58 -2.15 16.34
C ALA A 13 -5.17 -0.88 17.00
N ARG A 14 -6.11 -1.06 17.93
CA ARG A 14 -6.78 0.05 18.64
C ARG A 14 -5.79 0.90 19.44
N GLU A 15 -4.74 0.28 19.96
CA GLU A 15 -3.64 0.95 20.66
C GLU A 15 -2.84 1.88 19.73
N LEU A 16 -2.73 1.56 18.43
CA LEU A 16 -2.13 2.46 17.45
C LEU A 16 -2.91 3.77 17.35
N THR A 17 -4.25 3.71 17.49
CA THR A 17 -5.10 4.90 17.41
C THR A 17 -4.89 5.82 18.61
N SER A 18 -4.69 5.27 19.82
CA SER A 18 -4.36 6.08 21.00
C SER A 18 -2.96 6.66 20.92
N MET A 19 -1.97 5.90 20.45
CA MET A 19 -0.60 6.39 20.22
C MET A 19 -0.55 7.53 19.20
N LEU A 20 -1.30 7.41 18.09
CA LEU A 20 -1.39 8.44 17.06
C LEU A 20 -2.07 9.72 17.57
N ARG A 21 -3.13 9.61 18.38
CA ARG A 21 -3.83 10.76 18.98
C ARG A 21 -2.98 11.49 20.02
N GLY A 22 -2.12 10.78 20.74
CA GLY A 22 -1.23 11.35 21.75
C GLY A 22 -0.04 12.14 21.20
N GLY A 23 0.18 12.11 19.87
CA GLY A 23 1.34 12.71 19.23
C GLY A 23 2.58 11.85 19.47
N ILE A 24 2.87 10.93 18.55
CA ILE A 24 4.02 10.04 18.61
C ILE A 24 5.32 10.86 18.74
N ARG A 25 6.08 10.65 19.82
CA ARG A 25 7.41 11.25 20.05
C ARG A 25 8.39 10.19 20.56
N GLY A 26 9.64 10.26 20.12
CA GLY A 26 10.73 9.41 20.60
C GLY A 26 10.45 7.91 20.45
N ASN A 27 10.69 7.15 21.53
CA ASN A 27 10.58 5.68 21.57
C ASN A 27 9.21 5.11 21.15
N HIS A 28 8.14 5.91 21.18
CA HIS A 28 6.82 5.49 20.72
C HIS A 28 6.72 5.33 19.20
N LEU A 29 7.65 5.92 18.43
CA LEU A 29 7.66 5.76 16.98
C LEU A 29 8.06 4.34 16.59
N GLU A 30 9.12 3.81 17.19
CA GLU A 30 9.61 2.45 16.92
C GLU A 30 8.61 1.39 17.38
N GLU A 31 7.92 1.65 18.49
CA GLU A 31 6.83 0.80 18.97
C GLU A 31 5.64 0.83 18.00
N ALA A 32 5.25 2.01 17.50
CA ALA A 32 4.20 2.14 16.51
C ALA A 32 4.56 1.45 15.18
N VAL A 33 5.81 1.54 14.73
CA VAL A 33 6.30 0.83 13.54
C VAL A 33 6.21 -0.68 13.75
N ARG A 34 6.72 -1.20 14.86
CA ARG A 34 6.63 -2.63 15.20
C ARG A 34 5.19 -3.12 15.29
N MET A 35 4.30 -2.30 15.84
CA MET A 35 2.87 -2.62 15.90
C MET A 35 2.27 -2.74 14.49
N VAL A 36 2.54 -1.79 13.59
CA VAL A 36 2.09 -1.85 12.19
C VAL A 36 2.66 -3.08 11.48
N GLU A 37 3.95 -3.38 11.63
CA GLU A 37 4.58 -4.57 11.06
C GLU A 37 3.92 -5.87 11.55
N SER A 38 3.67 -5.98 12.86
CA SER A 38 3.06 -7.16 13.47
C SER A 38 1.66 -7.48 12.94
N THR A 39 0.95 -6.48 12.42
CA THR A 39 -0.40 -6.67 11.85
C THR A 39 -0.39 -7.25 10.42
N GLY A 40 0.77 -7.29 9.75
CA GLY A 40 0.87 -7.66 8.33
C GLY A 40 0.25 -6.61 7.38
N ALA A 41 0.02 -5.39 7.86
CA ALA A 41 -0.60 -4.32 7.07
C ALA A 41 0.27 -3.85 5.88
N ILE A 42 1.60 -3.99 5.98
CA ILE A 42 2.53 -3.66 4.90
C ILE A 42 2.33 -4.62 3.72
N GLU A 43 2.29 -5.92 3.99
CA GLU A 43 2.04 -6.96 3.00
C GLU A 43 0.63 -6.83 2.42
N ALA A 44 -0.36 -6.51 3.26
CA ALA A 44 -1.73 -6.28 2.81
C ALA A 44 -1.82 -5.08 1.85
N ALA A 45 -1.19 -3.95 2.19
CA ALA A 45 -1.10 -2.78 1.32
C ALA A 45 -0.44 -3.13 -0.02
N ARG A 46 0.66 -3.89 0.02
CA ARG A 46 1.36 -4.36 -1.18
C ARG A 46 0.47 -5.25 -2.06
N ARG A 47 -0.28 -6.19 -1.47
CA ARG A 47 -1.22 -7.04 -2.22
C ARG A 47 -2.30 -6.21 -2.90
N ILE A 48 -2.86 -5.22 -2.21
CA ILE A 48 -3.87 -4.32 -2.76
C ILE A 48 -3.30 -3.51 -3.92
N ALA A 49 -2.11 -2.95 -3.79
CA ALA A 49 -1.44 -2.24 -4.88
C ALA A 49 -1.26 -3.14 -6.12
N LEU A 50 -0.83 -4.39 -5.94
CA LEU A 50 -0.71 -5.38 -7.02
C LEU A 50 -2.06 -5.73 -7.66
N GLN A 51 -3.14 -5.79 -6.89
CA GLN A 51 -4.48 -5.99 -7.44
C GLN A 51 -4.92 -4.81 -8.32
N PHE A 52 -4.65 -3.57 -7.89
CA PHE A 52 -4.95 -2.39 -8.70
C PHE A 52 -4.13 -2.34 -10.00
N SER A 53 -2.84 -2.68 -9.94
CA SER A 53 -2.00 -2.80 -11.15
C SER A 53 -2.57 -3.83 -12.13
N ARG A 54 -2.90 -5.04 -11.67
CA ARG A 54 -3.52 -6.07 -12.52
C ARG A 54 -4.84 -5.62 -13.13
N ARG A 55 -5.67 -4.91 -12.37
CA ARG A 55 -6.92 -4.33 -12.88
C ARG A 55 -6.67 -3.26 -13.95
N ALA A 56 -5.68 -2.39 -13.75
CA ALA A 56 -5.29 -1.39 -14.74
C ALA A 56 -4.87 -2.05 -16.06
N VAL A 57 -3.99 -3.07 -15.99
CA VAL A 57 -3.58 -3.86 -17.18
C VAL A 57 -4.79 -4.54 -17.84
N SER A 58 -5.72 -5.09 -17.05
CA SER A 58 -6.94 -5.68 -17.58
C SER A 58 -7.82 -4.67 -18.33
N TYR A 59 -7.98 -3.44 -17.82
CA TYR A 59 -8.75 -2.40 -18.52
C TYR A 59 -8.10 -2.00 -19.86
N LEU A 60 -6.77 -1.95 -19.92
CA LEU A 60 -6.03 -1.69 -21.16
C LEU A 60 -6.29 -2.78 -22.22
N GLY A 61 -6.67 -4.00 -21.81
CA GLY A 61 -7.07 -5.08 -22.72
C GLY A 61 -8.22 -4.72 -23.67
N ARG A 62 -9.04 -3.72 -23.33
CA ARG A 62 -10.16 -3.24 -24.15
C ARG A 62 -9.77 -2.23 -25.24
N ILE A 63 -8.53 -1.74 -25.22
CA ILE A 63 -8.00 -0.76 -26.17
C ILE A 63 -7.31 -1.51 -27.32
N ARG A 64 -7.40 -0.99 -28.54
CA ARG A 64 -6.64 -1.51 -29.70
C ARG A 64 -5.14 -1.54 -29.40
N ASP A 65 -4.44 -2.54 -29.93
CA ASP A 65 -2.99 -2.61 -29.79
C ASP A 65 -2.29 -1.40 -30.43
N SER A 66 -1.40 -0.79 -29.66
CA SER A 66 -0.60 0.37 -30.02
C SER A 66 0.62 0.44 -29.10
N GLU A 67 1.64 1.19 -29.50
CA GLU A 67 2.81 1.45 -28.67
C GLU A 67 2.41 2.14 -27.35
N ALA A 68 1.48 3.09 -27.41
CA ALA A 68 0.96 3.76 -26.22
C ALA A 68 0.31 2.79 -25.23
N LYS A 69 -0.43 1.77 -25.71
CA LYS A 69 -1.01 0.74 -24.85
C LYS A 69 0.08 -0.08 -24.14
N GLN A 70 1.18 -0.39 -24.82
CA GLN A 70 2.29 -1.14 -24.21
C GLN A 70 3.00 -0.30 -23.16
N ALA A 71 3.33 0.96 -23.47
CA ALA A 71 3.92 1.89 -22.50
C ALA A 71 3.05 2.05 -21.23
N LEU A 72 1.72 2.13 -21.39
CA LEU A 72 0.80 2.20 -20.24
C LEU A 72 0.79 0.91 -19.40
N LYS A 73 0.91 -0.27 -20.03
CA LYS A 73 1.01 -1.55 -19.31
C LYS A 73 2.32 -1.66 -18.53
N GLU A 74 3.43 -1.27 -19.16
CA GLU A 74 4.75 -1.24 -18.54
C GLU A 74 4.75 -0.30 -17.33
N MET A 75 4.22 0.92 -17.50
CA MET A 75 4.08 1.89 -16.41
C MET A 75 3.22 1.35 -15.26
N ALA A 76 2.07 0.75 -15.56
CA ALA A 76 1.17 0.19 -14.55
C ALA A 76 1.82 -0.93 -13.71
N THR A 77 2.75 -1.67 -14.32
CA THR A 77 3.52 -2.72 -13.64
C THR A 77 4.67 -2.11 -12.83
N PHE A 78 5.47 -1.25 -13.47
CA PHE A 78 6.64 -0.61 -12.90
C PHE A 78 6.34 0.16 -11.61
N VAL A 79 5.25 0.93 -11.57
CA VAL A 79 4.90 1.78 -10.41
C VAL A 79 4.68 0.97 -9.12
N VAL A 80 4.28 -0.30 -9.23
CA VAL A 80 4.00 -1.16 -8.06
C VAL A 80 5.18 -2.07 -7.70
N GLU A 81 6.09 -2.31 -8.64
CA GLU A 81 7.29 -3.12 -8.42
C GLU A 81 8.49 -2.31 -7.95
N ARG A 82 8.45 -0.98 -8.09
CA ARG A 82 9.52 -0.07 -7.67
C ARG A 82 9.83 -0.26 -6.19
N ARG A 83 10.91 -1.00 -5.91
CA ARG A 83 11.62 -0.97 -4.62
C ARG A 83 12.63 0.16 -4.73
N GLU A 84 12.57 1.12 -3.81
CA GLU A 84 13.57 2.19 -3.68
C GLU A 84 14.98 1.60 -3.49
#